data_AF-A0A2W6DE59-F1
#
_entry.id   AF-A0A2W6DE59-F1
#
_cell.length_a   1.000
_cell.length_b   1.000
_cell.length_c   1.000
_cell.angle_alpha   90.00
_cell.angle_beta   90.00
_cell.angle_gamma   90.00
#
_symmetry.space_group_name_H-M   'P 1'
#
loop_
_entity.id
_entity.type
_entity.pdbx_description
1 polymer ?
#
loop_
_entity_poly.entity_id
_entity_poly.type
_entity_poly.pdbx_seq_one_letter_code
_entity_poly.pdbx_strand_id
1 'polypeptide(L)'
;MHLLHEREPVGIARDFEHGFARRLLLGAPSRTGIIAGYAIAALARWLITGAVVTAAALFAGMEFDGGLPDMVALLAIGALVNLVAVLWATGVAMLTRTEQAGSLIQMPVFLILFLAPVYVPLPLLTGWVHEVAKINPATAVLEAGRSLLAGSPVRVGMSFALLAAGGLLLMLWARRGLRSAERAG
;
A
#
# COMPACT_ATOMS: atom_id res chain seq x y z
N MET A 1 4.60 48.05 7.53
CA MET A 1 5.47 47.42 6.53
C MET A 1 6.31 46.41 7.29
N HIS A 2 6.23 45.11 7.16
CA HIS A 2 5.53 44.25 6.21
C HIS A 2 5.38 42.89 6.91
N LEU A 3 4.25 42.23 6.67
CA LEU A 3 3.91 40.91 7.16
C LEU A 3 4.95 39.87 6.69
N LEU A 4 5.15 38.80 7.47
CA LEU A 4 5.19 37.38 7.08
C LEU A 4 6.14 36.56 7.99
N HIS A 5 5.84 35.26 8.07
CA HIS A 5 6.46 34.20 8.90
C HIS A 5 5.86 34.07 10.31
N GLU A 6 5.22 32.98 10.72
CA GLU A 6 5.09 31.65 10.14
C GLU A 6 3.81 31.04 10.71
N ARG A 7 2.87 30.68 9.84
CA ARG A 7 1.75 29.81 10.23
C ARG A 7 2.36 28.45 10.52
N GLU A 8 2.58 28.13 11.79
CA GLU A 8 3.02 26.80 12.21
C GLU A 8 2.02 25.75 11.69
N PRO A 9 2.43 24.84 10.77
CA PRO A 9 1.60 23.71 10.35
C PRO A 9 1.43 22.67 11.47
N VAL A 10 1.99 22.92 12.66
CA VAL A 10 2.17 21.96 13.75
C VAL A 10 0.94 21.89 14.68
N GLY A 11 0.07 22.91 14.67
CA GLY A 11 -1.14 22.94 15.49
C GLY A 11 -2.20 21.90 15.09
N ILE A 12 -2.35 21.62 13.79
CA ILE A 12 -3.31 20.64 13.26
C ILE A 12 -2.78 19.20 13.44
N ALA A 13 -1.46 19.02 13.34
CA ALA A 13 -0.82 17.72 13.56
C ALA A 13 -0.89 17.27 15.03
N ARG A 14 -0.82 18.20 15.99
CA ARG A 14 -0.96 17.91 17.43
C ARG A 14 -2.38 17.56 17.87
N ASP A 15 -3.39 18.10 17.21
CA ASP A 15 -4.80 17.88 17.58
C ASP A 15 -5.27 16.45 17.24
N PHE A 16 -4.63 15.79 16.27
CA PHE A 16 -4.87 14.37 15.96
C PHE A 16 -4.37 13.39 17.04
N GLU A 17 -3.36 13.77 17.84
CA GLU A 17 -2.68 12.85 18.77
C GLU A 17 -3.35 12.74 20.15
N HIS A 18 -3.94 13.81 20.69
CA HIS A 18 -4.15 13.87 22.14
C HIS A 18 -5.57 13.50 22.65
N GLY A 19 -6.58 13.41 21.78
CA GLY A 19 -7.97 13.23 22.24
C GLY A 19 -8.73 12.09 21.57
N PHE A 20 -8.75 12.06 20.24
CA PHE A 20 -9.66 11.20 19.49
C PHE A 20 -9.21 9.75 19.43
N ALA A 21 -7.94 9.49 19.12
CA ALA A 21 -7.37 8.15 19.12
C ALA A 21 -7.45 7.49 20.50
N ARG A 22 -7.20 8.26 21.57
CA ARG A 22 -7.29 7.79 22.96
C ARG A 22 -8.72 7.45 23.37
N ARG A 23 -9.73 8.22 22.91
CA ARG A 23 -11.17 7.93 23.14
C ARG A 23 -11.66 6.71 22.35
N LEU A 24 -11.17 6.49 21.13
CA LEU A 24 -11.42 5.26 20.38
C LEU A 24 -10.74 4.03 21.03
N LEU A 25 -9.54 4.19 21.57
CA LEU A 25 -8.81 3.15 22.30
C LEU A 25 -9.48 2.75 23.63
N LEU A 26 -10.16 3.68 24.30
CA LEU A 26 -10.93 3.42 25.52
C LEU A 26 -12.25 2.66 25.27
N GLY A 27 -12.77 2.70 24.03
CA GLY A 27 -14.01 2.01 23.63
C GLY A 27 -13.81 0.70 22.88
N ALA A 28 -12.57 0.31 22.56
CA ALA A 28 -12.29 -0.88 21.76
C ALA A 28 -12.00 -2.10 22.67
N PRO A 29 -12.86 -3.15 22.68
CA PRO A 29 -12.65 -4.33 23.52
C PRO A 29 -11.47 -5.20 23.06
N SER A 30 -10.90 -4.95 21.86
CA SER A 30 -9.72 -5.67 21.36
C SER A 30 -8.87 -4.79 20.43
N ARG A 31 -7.54 -4.86 20.59
CA ARG A 31 -6.54 -4.20 19.71
C ARG A 31 -6.70 -4.61 18.24
N THR A 32 -7.23 -5.81 17.99
CA THR A 32 -7.57 -6.35 16.67
C THR A 32 -8.66 -5.54 15.95
N GLY A 33 -9.65 -5.02 16.69
CA GLY A 33 -10.74 -4.21 16.11
C GLY A 33 -10.25 -2.88 15.52
N ILE A 34 -9.22 -2.28 16.10
CA ILE A 34 -8.64 -1.02 15.62
C ILE A 34 -7.91 -1.24 14.29
N ILE A 35 -7.12 -2.31 14.20
CA ILE A 35 -6.39 -2.67 12.97
C ILE A 35 -7.39 -3.01 11.85
N ALA A 36 -8.45 -3.74 12.17
CA ALA A 36 -9.51 -4.04 11.22
C ALA A 36 -10.20 -2.76 10.72
N GLY A 37 -10.49 -1.80 11.61
CA GLY A 37 -11.03 -0.49 11.25
C GLY A 37 -10.12 0.29 10.30
N TYR A 38 -8.83 0.36 10.59
CA TYR A 38 -7.85 0.99 9.69
C TYR A 38 -7.75 0.28 8.34
N ALA A 39 -7.76 -1.06 8.32
CA ALA A 39 -7.72 -1.83 7.09
C ALA A 39 -8.97 -1.59 6.23
N ILE A 40 -10.16 -1.57 6.82
CA ILE A 40 -11.42 -1.26 6.13
C ILE A 40 -11.39 0.18 5.58
N ALA A 41 -10.97 1.15 6.39
CA ALA A 41 -10.87 2.55 5.96
C ALA A 41 -9.86 2.71 4.81
N ALA A 42 -8.72 2.03 4.87
CA ALA A 42 -7.72 2.02 3.80
C ALA A 42 -8.26 1.35 2.53
N LEU A 43 -9.02 0.26 2.65
CA LEU A 43 -9.64 -0.43 1.52
C LEU A 43 -10.71 0.45 0.86
N ALA A 44 -11.58 1.09 1.64
CA ALA A 44 -12.57 2.02 1.13
C ALA A 44 -11.91 3.20 0.40
N ARG A 45 -10.85 3.79 0.99
CA ARG A 45 -10.07 4.84 0.34
C ARG A 45 -9.47 4.36 -0.97
N TRP A 46 -8.87 3.16 -0.99
CA TRP A 46 -8.34 2.58 -2.21
C TRP A 46 -9.41 2.40 -3.29
N LEU A 47 -10.57 1.84 -2.95
CA LEU A 47 -11.67 1.65 -3.91
C LEU A 47 -12.15 2.96 -4.49
N ILE A 48 -12.34 3.99 -3.65
CA ILE A 48 -12.76 5.32 -4.10
C ILE A 48 -11.70 5.95 -5.02
N THR A 49 -10.44 5.98 -4.59
CA THR A 49 -9.35 6.54 -5.39
C THR A 49 -9.16 5.78 -6.69
N GLY A 50 -9.16 4.45 -6.65
CA GLY A 50 -9.04 3.60 -7.82
C GLY A 50 -10.19 3.80 -8.81
N ALA A 51 -11.42 3.89 -8.32
CA ALA A 51 -12.58 4.17 -9.16
C ALA A 51 -12.50 5.55 -9.82
N VAL A 52 -12.13 6.58 -9.06
CA VAL A 52 -11.98 7.95 -9.57
C VAL A 52 -10.87 8.03 -10.62
N VAL A 53 -9.70 7.44 -10.34
CA VAL A 53 -8.56 7.44 -11.28
C VAL A 53 -8.91 6.66 -12.55
N THR A 54 -9.56 5.50 -12.42
CA THR A 54 -9.97 4.69 -13.56
C THR A 54 -10.99 5.43 -14.41
N ALA A 55 -12.00 6.05 -13.79
CA ALA A 55 -12.99 6.86 -14.50
C ALA A 55 -12.31 8.04 -15.23
N ALA A 56 -11.43 8.77 -14.55
CA ALA A 56 -10.70 9.88 -15.15
C ALA A 56 -9.82 9.43 -16.34
N ALA A 57 -9.17 8.28 -16.23
CA ALA A 57 -8.36 7.70 -17.30
C ALA A 57 -9.21 7.34 -18.53
N LEU A 58 -10.38 6.72 -18.32
CA LEU A 58 -11.32 6.42 -19.41
C LEU A 58 -11.85 7.71 -20.07
N PHE A 59 -12.17 8.73 -19.27
CA PHE A 59 -12.57 10.05 -19.81
C PHE A 59 -11.45 10.75 -20.58
N ALA A 60 -10.19 10.53 -20.20
CA ALA A 60 -9.03 11.05 -20.90
C ALA A 60 -8.71 10.29 -22.20
N GLY A 61 -9.50 9.26 -22.55
CA GLY A 61 -9.32 8.47 -23.77
C GLY A 61 -8.34 7.30 -23.63
N MET A 62 -8.12 6.78 -22.41
CA MET A 62 -7.35 5.55 -22.23
C MET A 62 -8.05 4.38 -22.92
N GLU A 63 -7.35 3.73 -23.84
CA GLU A 63 -7.76 2.46 -24.43
C GLU A 63 -7.56 1.34 -23.39
N PHE A 64 -8.66 0.71 -23.00
CA PHE A 64 -8.66 -0.47 -22.14
C PHE A 64 -9.09 -1.66 -23.00
N ASP A 65 -8.12 -2.46 -23.40
CA ASP A 65 -8.33 -3.62 -24.28
C ASP A 65 -8.84 -4.85 -23.50
N GLY A 66 -8.79 -4.80 -22.17
CA GLY A 66 -9.27 -5.86 -21.28
C GLY A 66 -10.79 -5.94 -21.17
N GLY A 67 -11.26 -7.09 -20.69
CA GLY A 67 -12.67 -7.31 -20.35
C GLY A 67 -13.03 -6.87 -18.93
N LEU A 68 -14.31 -6.98 -18.56
CA LEU A 68 -14.77 -6.80 -17.18
C LEU A 68 -14.00 -7.67 -16.16
N PRO A 69 -13.65 -8.94 -16.45
CA PRO A 69 -12.83 -9.74 -15.54
C PRO A 69 -11.44 -9.15 -15.29
N ASP A 70 -10.82 -8.54 -16.31
CA ASP A 70 -9.49 -7.96 -16.18
C ASP A 70 -9.52 -6.69 -15.32
N MET A 71 -10.59 -5.90 -15.43
CA MET A 71 -10.84 -4.74 -14.57
C MET A 71 -11.00 -5.16 -13.11
N VAL A 72 -11.79 -6.21 -12.85
CA VAL A 72 -11.98 -6.75 -11.49
C VAL A 72 -10.66 -7.29 -10.94
N ALA A 73 -9.90 -8.03 -11.75
CA ALA A 73 -8.60 -8.54 -11.35
C ALA A 73 -7.60 -7.40 -11.05
N LEU A 74 -7.60 -6.32 -11.83
CA LEU A 74 -6.75 -5.16 -11.62
C LEU A 74 -7.06 -4.47 -10.29
N LEU A 75 -8.35 -4.23 -10.00
CA LEU A 75 -8.78 -3.66 -8.71
C LEU A 75 -8.44 -4.57 -7.54
N ALA A 76 -8.60 -5.89 -7.71
CA ALA A 76 -8.26 -6.89 -6.70
C ALA A 76 -6.75 -6.94 -6.40
N ILE A 77 -5.89 -6.88 -7.42
CA ILE A 77 -4.44 -6.77 -7.24
C ILE A 77 -4.10 -5.50 -6.46
N GLY A 78 -4.68 -4.36 -6.83
CA GLY A 78 -4.49 -3.10 -6.10
C GLY A 78 -4.93 -3.19 -4.63
N ALA A 79 -6.05 -3.88 -4.37
CA ALA A 79 -6.56 -4.08 -3.02
C ALA A 79 -5.62 -4.94 -2.17
N LEU A 80 -5.02 -5.97 -2.76
CA LEU A 80 -4.02 -6.80 -2.09
C LEU A 80 -2.72 -6.04 -1.82
N VAL A 81 -2.25 -5.21 -2.76
CA VAL A 81 -1.11 -4.31 -2.53
C VAL A 81 -1.39 -3.37 -1.36
N ASN A 82 -2.58 -2.78 -1.33
CA ASN A 82 -3.01 -1.91 -0.22
C ASN A 82 -3.04 -2.67 1.11
N LEU A 83 -3.54 -3.90 1.14
CA LEU A 83 -3.54 -4.73 2.34
C LEU A 83 -2.11 -5.03 2.83
N VAL A 84 -1.21 -5.41 1.94
CA VAL A 84 0.22 -5.64 2.24
C VAL A 84 0.85 -4.37 2.83
N ALA A 85 0.58 -3.20 2.25
CA ALA A 85 1.08 -1.92 2.74
C ALA A 85 0.56 -1.59 4.15
N VAL A 86 -0.73 -1.82 4.41
CA VAL A 86 -1.33 -1.60 5.74
C VAL A 86 -0.73 -2.54 6.79
N LEU A 87 -0.51 -3.81 6.44
CA LEU A 87 0.11 -4.79 7.34
C LEU A 87 1.56 -4.44 7.66
N TRP A 88 2.32 -4.00 6.66
CA TRP A 88 3.66 -3.46 6.83
C TRP A 88 3.65 -2.26 7.78
N ALA A 89 2.84 -1.25 7.47
CA ALA A 89 2.75 -0.02 8.25
C ALA A 89 2.40 -0.29 9.72
N THR A 90 1.42 -1.18 9.94
CA THR A 90 0.97 -1.59 11.26
C THR A 90 2.09 -2.28 12.05
N GLY A 91 2.78 -3.23 11.43
CA GLY A 91 3.84 -3.95 12.13
C GLY A 91 5.06 -3.06 12.42
N VAL A 92 5.42 -2.13 11.52
CA VAL A 92 6.48 -1.15 11.78
C VAL A 92 6.09 -0.24 12.94
N ALA A 93 4.88 0.32 12.92
CA ALA A 93 4.38 1.18 13.99
C ALA A 93 4.41 0.49 15.37
N MET A 94 4.09 -0.80 15.41
CA MET A 94 4.13 -1.60 16.65
C MET A 94 5.55 -1.89 17.14
N LEU A 95 6.50 -2.04 16.22
CA LEU A 95 7.91 -2.30 16.54
C LEU A 95 8.60 -1.04 17.06
N THR A 96 8.45 0.09 16.38
CA THR A 96 9.21 1.30 16.66
C THR A 96 8.58 2.19 17.73
N ARG A 97 7.24 2.15 17.89
CA ARG A 97 6.46 2.90 18.90
C ARG A 97 6.84 4.39 19.03
N THR A 98 7.27 5.00 17.93
CA THR A 98 7.80 6.37 17.88
C THR A 98 7.38 7.06 16.59
N GLU A 99 7.33 8.39 16.60
CA GLU A 99 7.01 9.22 15.42
C GLU A 99 7.95 8.99 14.23
N GLN A 100 9.19 8.54 14.47
CA GLN A 100 10.13 8.16 13.42
C GLN A 100 9.66 6.95 12.59
N ALA A 101 8.62 6.22 13.03
CA ALA A 101 8.00 5.15 12.27
C ALA A 101 7.58 5.58 10.86
N GLY A 102 7.13 6.84 10.69
CA GLY A 102 6.65 7.33 9.40
C GLY A 102 7.67 7.16 8.27
N SER A 103 8.95 7.43 8.55
CA SER A 103 10.03 7.28 7.56
C SER A 103 10.27 5.83 7.16
N LEU A 104 10.20 4.90 8.12
CA LEU A 104 10.34 3.45 7.88
C LEU A 104 9.14 2.87 7.13
N ILE A 105 7.94 3.42 7.36
CA ILE A 105 6.73 3.02 6.64
C ILE A 105 6.81 3.43 5.15
N GLN A 106 7.39 4.60 4.85
CA GLN A 106 7.51 5.11 3.48
C GLN A 106 8.64 4.46 2.66
N MET A 107 9.67 3.94 3.33
CA MET A 107 10.85 3.35 2.67
C MET A 107 10.54 2.31 1.57
N PRO A 108 9.66 1.32 1.78
CA PRO A 108 9.35 0.34 0.72
C PRO A 108 8.70 0.96 -0.51
N VAL A 109 7.87 1.99 -0.35
CA VAL A 109 7.26 2.69 -1.49
C VAL A 109 8.33 3.32 -2.36
N PHE A 110 9.32 3.97 -1.72
CA PHE A 110 10.46 4.55 -2.43
C PHE A 110 11.28 3.48 -3.17
N LEU A 111 11.59 2.36 -2.51
CA LEU A 111 12.32 1.24 -3.12
C LEU A 111 11.56 0.65 -4.32
N ILE A 112 10.25 0.48 -4.22
CA ILE A 112 9.42 -0.02 -5.31
C ILE A 112 9.44 0.96 -6.48
N LEU A 113 9.25 2.27 -6.25
CA LEU A 113 9.27 3.27 -7.32
C LEU A 113 10.62 3.38 -8.01
N PHE A 114 11.72 3.17 -7.28
CA PHE A 114 13.07 3.26 -7.83
C PHE A 114 13.49 1.98 -8.57
N LEU A 115 13.16 0.81 -8.01
CA LEU A 115 13.64 -0.48 -8.51
C LEU A 115 12.69 -1.11 -9.53
N ALA A 116 11.43 -0.70 -9.56
CA ALA A 116 10.49 -1.24 -10.51
C ALA A 116 10.58 -0.56 -11.87
N PRO A 117 10.36 -1.31 -12.97
CA PRO A 117 10.25 -0.76 -14.32
C PRO A 117 8.94 0.02 -14.50
N VAL A 118 8.74 1.09 -13.73
CA VAL A 118 7.57 1.99 -13.85
C VAL A 118 7.69 2.81 -15.13
N TYR A 119 8.91 3.25 -15.47
CA TYR A 119 9.18 4.12 -16.62
C TYR A 119 9.57 3.38 -17.90
N VAL A 120 10.23 2.21 -17.80
CA VAL A 120 10.74 1.46 -18.96
C VAL A 120 10.27 0.00 -18.89
N PRO A 121 9.48 -0.50 -19.86
CA PRO A 121 9.08 -1.90 -19.95
C PRO A 121 10.23 -2.90 -19.81
N LEU A 122 10.00 -4.04 -19.14
CA LEU A 122 11.00 -5.09 -18.93
C LEU A 122 11.68 -5.58 -20.24
N PRO A 123 10.98 -5.72 -21.38
CA PRO A 123 11.61 -6.12 -22.65
C PRO A 123 12.64 -5.13 -23.19
N LEU A 124 12.62 -3.87 -22.73
CA LEU A 124 13.53 -2.81 -23.17
C LEU A 124 14.74 -2.66 -22.24
N LEU A 125 14.76 -3.36 -21.09
CA LEU A 125 15.89 -3.39 -20.19
C LEU A 125 16.94 -4.39 -20.68
N THR A 126 18.20 -3.97 -20.76
CA THR A 126 19.33 -4.84 -21.14
C THR A 126 20.36 -4.91 -20.00
N GLY A 127 21.17 -5.98 -19.98
CA GLY A 127 22.24 -6.18 -18.99
C GLY A 127 21.76 -6.70 -17.62
N TRP A 128 22.53 -6.46 -16.56
CA TRP A 128 22.30 -6.99 -15.21
C TRP A 128 20.98 -6.51 -14.58
N VAL A 129 20.51 -5.33 -14.95
CA VAL A 129 19.24 -4.75 -14.48
C VAL A 129 18.04 -5.59 -14.91
N HIS A 130 18.10 -6.18 -16.11
CA HIS A 130 17.04 -7.06 -16.62
C HIS A 130 16.90 -8.34 -15.77
N GLU A 131 18.03 -8.94 -15.37
CA GLU A 131 18.02 -10.15 -14.54
C GLU A 131 17.52 -9.87 -13.11
N VAL A 132 17.89 -8.73 -12.52
CA VAL A 132 17.36 -8.31 -11.21
C VAL A 132 15.86 -8.02 -11.31
N ALA A 133 15.43 -7.31 -12.36
CA ALA A 133 14.03 -6.93 -12.55
C ALA A 133 13.12 -8.14 -12.76
N LYS A 134 13.59 -9.23 -13.38
CA LYS A 134 12.84 -10.50 -13.52
C LYS A 134 12.48 -11.15 -12.19
N ILE A 135 13.36 -11.06 -11.19
CA ILE A 135 13.21 -11.74 -9.89
C ILE A 135 12.44 -10.84 -8.90
N ASN A 136 12.38 -9.53 -9.17
CA ASN A 136 11.72 -8.57 -8.29
C ASN A 136 10.20 -8.81 -8.22
N PRO A 137 9.64 -9.09 -7.02
CA PRO A 137 8.19 -9.28 -6.84
C PRO A 137 7.36 -8.06 -7.27
N ALA A 138 7.90 -6.85 -7.12
CA ALA A 138 7.22 -5.62 -7.53
C ALA A 138 7.05 -5.53 -9.05
N THR A 139 8.01 -6.07 -9.81
CA THR A 139 7.91 -6.16 -11.28
C THR A 139 6.75 -7.04 -11.69
N ALA A 140 6.59 -8.21 -11.06
CA ALA A 140 5.51 -9.14 -11.38
C ALA A 140 4.13 -8.47 -11.21
N VAL A 141 3.94 -7.73 -10.10
CA VAL A 141 2.69 -7.02 -9.82
C VAL A 141 2.41 -5.92 -10.84
N LEU A 142 3.44 -5.15 -11.24
CA LEU A 142 3.29 -4.09 -12.24
C LEU A 142 3.03 -4.62 -13.65
N GLU A 143 3.73 -5.69 -14.04
CA GLU A 143 3.47 -6.36 -15.31
C GLU A 143 2.08 -6.95 -15.36
N ALA A 144 1.62 -7.61 -14.28
CA ALA A 144 0.25 -8.09 -14.19
C ALA A 144 -0.75 -6.96 -14.39
N GLY A 145 -0.57 -5.83 -13.70
CA GLY A 145 -1.43 -4.65 -13.87
C GLY A 145 -1.48 -4.14 -15.31
N ARG A 146 -0.32 -3.98 -15.96
CA ARG A 146 -0.25 -3.55 -17.37
C ARG A 146 -0.88 -4.55 -18.33
N SER A 147 -0.63 -5.83 -18.10
CA SER A 147 -1.12 -6.92 -18.93
C SER A 147 -2.66 -7.05 -18.88
N LEU A 148 -3.26 -6.72 -17.73
CA LEU A 148 -4.70 -6.64 -17.54
C LEU A 148 -5.31 -5.43 -18.26
N LEU A 149 -4.63 -4.27 -18.25
CA LEU A 149 -5.03 -3.10 -19.03
C LEU A 149 -5.01 -3.40 -20.54
N ALA A 150 -4.00 -4.13 -21.00
CA ALA A 150 -3.81 -4.53 -22.40
C ALA A 150 -4.66 -5.75 -22.82
N GLY A 151 -5.52 -6.29 -21.94
CA GLY A 151 -6.35 -7.47 -22.23
C GLY A 151 -5.59 -8.78 -22.50
N SER A 152 -4.28 -8.81 -22.21
CA SER A 152 -3.42 -9.97 -22.39
C SER A 152 -2.86 -10.40 -21.03
N PRO A 153 -3.64 -11.08 -20.16
CA PRO A 153 -3.26 -11.34 -18.77
C PRO A 153 -1.98 -12.18 -18.67
N VAL A 154 -0.89 -11.57 -18.21
CA VAL A 154 0.43 -12.18 -18.03
C VAL A 154 0.83 -12.07 -16.57
N ARG A 155 1.34 -13.16 -15.97
CA ARG A 155 1.82 -13.20 -14.57
C ARG A 155 0.80 -12.78 -13.51
N VAL A 156 -0.49 -12.74 -13.84
CA VAL A 156 -1.59 -12.39 -12.92
C VAL A 156 -1.66 -13.36 -11.74
N GLY A 157 -1.72 -14.68 -12.01
CA GLY A 157 -1.76 -15.70 -10.96
C GLY A 157 -0.52 -15.68 -10.05
N MET A 158 0.66 -15.46 -10.61
CA MET A 158 1.90 -15.31 -9.85
C MET A 158 1.85 -14.07 -8.94
N SER A 159 1.32 -12.95 -9.43
CA SER A 159 1.17 -11.73 -8.64
C SER A 159 0.20 -11.92 -7.47
N PHE A 160 -0.93 -12.58 -7.69
CA PHE A 160 -1.84 -12.96 -6.61
C PHE A 160 -1.17 -13.86 -5.58
N ALA A 161 -0.42 -14.88 -6.03
CA ALA A 161 0.29 -15.78 -5.13
C ALA A 161 1.37 -15.05 -4.30
N LEU A 162 2.15 -14.16 -4.92
CA LEU A 162 3.17 -13.36 -4.26
C LEU A 162 2.57 -12.40 -3.22
N LEU A 163 1.50 -11.69 -3.59
CA LEU A 163 0.82 -10.77 -2.69
C LEU A 163 0.12 -11.50 -1.54
N ALA A 164 -0.50 -12.65 -1.80
CA ALA A 164 -1.12 -13.46 -0.76
C ALA A 164 -0.06 -14.02 0.20
N ALA A 165 1.06 -14.55 -0.32
CA ALA A 165 2.16 -15.05 0.50
C ALA A 165 2.80 -13.92 1.33
N GLY A 166 3.10 -12.78 0.72
CA GLY A 166 3.64 -11.59 1.40
C GLY A 166 2.67 -11.05 2.46
N GLY A 167 1.38 -10.97 2.13
CA GLY A 167 0.33 -10.57 3.06
C GLY A 167 0.22 -11.51 4.26
N LEU A 168 0.25 -12.83 4.05
CA LEU A 168 0.25 -13.82 5.13
C LEU A 168 1.50 -13.69 6.02
N LEU A 169 2.68 -13.53 5.43
CA LEU A 169 3.93 -13.34 6.19
C LEU A 169 3.88 -12.08 7.05
N LEU A 170 3.45 -10.95 6.48
CA LEU A 170 3.30 -9.69 7.22
C LEU A 170 2.21 -9.77 8.27
N MET A 171 1.12 -10.49 8.00
CA MET A 171 0.06 -10.71 8.97
C MET A 171 0.56 -11.53 10.17
N LEU A 172 1.35 -12.58 9.93
CA LEU A 172 1.99 -13.35 10.99
C LEU A 172 3.00 -12.50 11.77
N TRP A 173 3.78 -11.67 11.09
CA TRP A 173 4.72 -10.76 11.71
C TRP A 173 4.03 -9.69 12.58
N ALA A 174 3.00 -9.02 12.05
CA ALA A 174 2.20 -8.04 12.80
C ALA A 174 1.52 -8.67 14.02
N ARG A 175 0.99 -9.90 13.89
CA ARG A 175 0.45 -10.67 15.03
C ARG A 175 1.50 -11.01 16.07
N ARG A 176 2.73 -11.35 15.68
CA ARG A 176 3.83 -11.57 16.62
C ARG A 176 4.24 -10.28 17.32
N GLY A 177 4.29 -9.15 16.61
CA GLY A 177 4.54 -7.83 17.18
C GLY A 177 3.51 -7.45 18.24
N LEU A 178 2.22 -7.68 17.96
CA LEU A 178 1.13 -7.50 18.91
C LEU A 178 1.32 -8.31 20.20
N ARG A 179 1.57 -9.63 20.07
CA ARG A 179 1.76 -10.52 21.22
C ARG A 179 2.99 -10.15 22.04
N SER A 180 4.06 -9.68 21.41
CA SER A 180 5.24 -9.18 22.12
C SER A 180 4.93 -7.90 22.89
N ALA A 181 4.08 -7.03 22.34
CA ALA A 181 3.66 -5.79 23.00
C ALA A 181 2.72 -6.04 24.19
N GLU A 182 1.96 -7.12 24.19
CA GLU A 182 1.10 -7.53 25.32
C GLU A 182 1.87 -8.15 26.49
N ARG A 183 3.07 -8.70 26.27
CA ARG A 183 3.92 -9.27 27.35
C ARG A 183 4.82 -8.25 28.04
N ALA A 184 5.01 -7.09 27.44
CA ALA A 184 5.95 -6.06 27.87
C ALA A 184 5.28 -4.86 28.57
N GLY A 185 3.95 -4.90 28.76
CA GLY A 185 3.19 -3.93 29.54
C GLY A 185 2.37 -4.64 30.60
#